data_AF-A0A838PFK2-F1
#
_entry.id   AF-A0A838PFK2-F1
#
_cell.length_a   1.000
_cell.length_b   1.000
_cell.length_c   1.000
_cell.angle_alpha   90.00
_cell.angle_beta   90.00
_cell.angle_gamma   90.00
#
_symmetry.space_group_name_H-M   'P 1'
#
loop_
_entity.id
_entity.type
_entity.pdbx_description
1 polymer ?
#
loop_
_entity_poly.entity_id
_entity_poly.type
_entity_poly.pdbx_seq_one_letter_code
_entity_poly.pdbx_strand_id
1 'polypeptide(L)'
;MKKDLRERECIHRGDGAEGAHYNGVFYLQALQRLPVDAAVRVSGKVSSFFWADAPHILVWLCPDCASELRLTDLPRAMTQGSRRQA
;
A
#
# COMPACT_ATOMS: atom_id res chain seq x y z
N MET A 1 7.79 -2.54 -22.85
CA MET A 1 6.84 -1.48 -22.47
C MET A 1 6.70 -1.49 -20.95
N LYS A 2 7.36 -0.57 -20.23
CA LYS A 2 7.16 -0.43 -18.78
C LYS A 2 5.73 0.11 -18.60
N LYS A 3 4.85 -0.65 -17.95
CA LYS A 3 3.54 -0.13 -17.55
C LYS A 3 3.78 0.75 -16.33
N ASP A 4 3.45 2.03 -16.44
CA ASP A 4 3.45 2.93 -15.29
C ASP A 4 2.32 2.50 -14.35
N LEU A 5 2.68 2.01 -13.17
CA LEU A 5 1.71 1.64 -12.14
C LEU A 5 1.17 2.92 -11.51
N ARG A 6 -0.16 3.04 -11.36
CA ARG A 6 -0.76 4.21 -10.71
C ARG A 6 -0.54 4.12 -9.20
N GLU A 7 -0.14 5.20 -8.56
CA GLU A 7 0.03 5.23 -7.10
C GLU A 7 -1.28 5.56 -6.36
N ARG A 8 -1.48 4.89 -5.23
CA ARG A 8 -2.43 5.24 -4.18
C ARG A 8 -1.66 5.38 -2.89
N GLU A 9 -2.11 6.23 -2.00
CA GLU A 9 -1.36 6.58 -0.80
C GLU A 9 -2.27 6.60 0.41
N CYS A 10 -1.69 6.30 1.57
CA CYS A 10 -2.39 6.62 2.79
C CYS A 10 -2.41 8.14 3.05
N ILE A 11 -3.42 8.61 3.77
CA ILE A 11 -3.62 10.02 4.14
C ILE A 11 -2.47 10.64 4.92
N HIS A 12 -1.53 9.83 5.42
CA HIS A 12 -0.34 10.31 6.14
C HIS A 12 0.81 10.68 5.22
N ARG A 13 0.66 10.57 3.88
CA ARG A 13 1.67 11.05 2.94
C ARG A 13 1.69 12.58 2.95
N GLY A 14 2.61 13.13 3.73
CA GLY A 14 2.98 14.55 3.73
C GLY A 14 4.43 14.73 3.30
N ASP A 15 4.89 15.98 3.23
CA ASP A 15 6.26 16.30 2.83
C ASP A 15 7.28 15.63 3.77
N GLY A 16 8.09 14.72 3.21
CA GLY A 16 9.16 14.01 3.92
C GLY A 16 8.74 12.79 4.73
N ALA A 17 7.48 12.36 4.68
CA ALA A 17 7.03 11.18 5.41
C ALA A 17 7.68 9.88 4.87
N GLU A 18 8.19 9.04 5.78
CA GLU A 18 8.71 7.72 5.42
C GLU A 18 7.57 6.75 5.06
N GLY A 19 7.86 5.81 4.17
CA GLY A 19 6.93 4.75 3.80
C GLY A 19 7.44 3.85 2.70
N ALA A 20 6.65 2.81 2.39
CA ALA A 20 6.99 1.81 1.40
C ALA A 20 5.83 1.61 0.41
N HIS A 21 6.18 1.22 -0.82
CA HIS A 21 5.21 0.85 -1.85
C HIS A 21 4.92 -0.65 -1.79
N TYR A 22 3.64 -0.99 -1.88
CA TYR A 22 3.15 -2.35 -1.93
C TYR A 22 2.34 -2.55 -3.22
N ASN A 23 2.39 -3.74 -3.81
CA ASN A 23 1.51 -4.06 -4.93
C ASN A 23 0.04 -4.03 -4.47
N GLY A 24 -0.87 -3.48 -5.28
CA GLY A 24 -2.29 -3.39 -4.94
C GLY A 24 -2.94 -4.73 -4.60
N VAL A 25 -2.56 -5.84 -5.27
CA VAL A 25 -3.05 -7.19 -4.97
C VAL A 25 -2.61 -7.62 -3.58
N PHE A 26 -1.35 -7.35 -3.22
CA PHE A 26 -0.82 -7.70 -1.91
C PHE A 26 -1.49 -6.91 -0.79
N TYR A 27 -1.75 -5.62 -1.03
CA TYR A 27 -2.54 -4.78 -0.13
C TYR A 27 -3.95 -5.34 0.08
N LEU A 28 -4.67 -5.70 -0.99
CA LEU A 28 -6.01 -6.31 -0.87
C LEU A 28 -5.98 -7.63 -0.12
N GLN A 29 -5.00 -8.50 -0.38
CA GLN A 29 -4.84 -9.75 0.35
C GLN A 29 -4.58 -9.52 1.84
N ALA A 30 -3.85 -8.47 2.21
CA ALA A 30 -3.63 -8.12 3.60
C ALA A 30 -4.92 -7.60 4.27
N LEU A 31 -5.67 -6.74 3.60
CA LEU A 31 -6.98 -6.28 4.06
C LEU A 31 -7.95 -7.45 4.30
N GLN A 32 -7.99 -8.41 3.37
CA GLN A 32 -8.88 -9.58 3.45
C GLN A 32 -8.58 -10.51 4.64
N ARG A 33 -7.40 -10.39 5.28
CA ARG A 33 -7.05 -11.17 6.47
C ARG A 33 -7.48 -10.50 7.78
N LEU A 34 -7.94 -9.25 7.73
CA LEU A 34 -8.38 -8.51 8.91
C LEU A 34 -9.87 -8.78 9.21
N PRO A 35 -10.31 -8.62 10.47
CA PRO A 35 -11.73 -8.47 10.80
C PRO A 35 -12.34 -7.32 10.00
N VAL A 36 -13.61 -7.44 9.63
CA VAL A 36 -14.31 -6.48 8.74
C VAL A 36 -14.17 -5.03 9.22
N ASP A 37 -14.41 -4.76 10.51
CA ASP A 37 -14.31 -3.40 11.05
C ASP A 37 -12.90 -2.82 10.94
N ALA A 38 -11.87 -3.66 11.11
CA ALA A 38 -10.49 -3.26 10.94
C ALA A 38 -10.16 -3.02 9.46
N ALA A 39 -10.63 -3.89 8.56
CA ALA A 39 -10.45 -3.73 7.12
C ALA A 39 -11.08 -2.43 6.61
N VAL A 40 -12.31 -2.13 7.03
CA VAL A 40 -13.01 -0.88 6.68
C VAL A 40 -12.22 0.33 7.18
N ARG A 41 -11.84 0.34 8.47
CA ARG A 41 -11.06 1.43 9.06
C ARG A 41 -9.74 1.68 8.33
N VAL A 42 -8.98 0.62 8.03
CA VAL A 42 -7.68 0.75 7.35
C VAL A 42 -7.87 1.20 5.90
N SER A 43 -8.83 0.62 5.19
CA SER A 43 -9.09 0.98 3.79
C SER A 43 -9.49 2.45 3.61
N GLY A 44 -10.18 3.04 4.61
CA GLY A 44 -10.55 4.46 4.62
C GLY A 44 -9.35 5.40 4.79
N LYS A 45 -8.18 4.90 5.18
CA LYS A 45 -6.94 5.68 5.25
C LYS A 45 -6.22 5.76 3.92
N VAL A 46 -6.62 5.01 2.89
CA VAL A 46 -5.94 4.94 1.58
C VAL A 46 -6.83 5.53 0.50
N SER A 47 -6.26 6.33 -0.40
CA SER A 47 -6.97 6.89 -1.56
C SER A 47 -7.74 5.80 -2.32
N SER A 48 -9.02 6.05 -2.57
CA SER A 48 -9.92 5.07 -3.15
C SER A 48 -9.48 4.58 -4.54
N PHE A 49 -9.78 3.31 -4.83
CA PHE A 49 -9.54 2.69 -6.13
C PHE A 49 -10.50 1.50 -6.33
N PHE A 50 -10.68 1.08 -7.58
CA PHE A 50 -11.48 -0.11 -7.90
C PHE A 50 -10.65 -1.37 -7.66
N TRP A 51 -11.21 -2.40 -7.02
CA TRP A 51 -10.46 -3.63 -6.75
C TRP A 51 -9.92 -4.32 -8.02
N ALA A 52 -10.62 -4.16 -9.15
CA ALA A 52 -10.15 -4.63 -10.46
C ALA A 52 -8.84 -3.96 -10.91
N ASP A 53 -8.51 -2.77 -10.40
CA ASP A 53 -7.27 -2.06 -10.69
C ASP A 53 -6.08 -2.57 -9.87
N ALA A 54 -6.29 -3.44 -8.86
CA ALA A 54 -5.24 -3.85 -7.93
C ALA A 54 -3.95 -4.39 -8.60
N PRO A 55 -3.99 -5.15 -9.72
CA PRO A 55 -2.78 -5.57 -10.44
C PRO A 55 -2.01 -4.43 -11.12
N HIS A 56 -2.58 -3.23 -11.19
CA HIS A 56 -2.08 -2.08 -11.95
C HIS A 56 -1.80 -0.85 -11.08
N ILE A 57 -1.80 -1.02 -9.76
CA ILE A 57 -1.48 0.06 -8.81
C ILE A 57 -0.37 -0.33 -7.85
N LEU A 58 0.29 0.69 -7.32
CA LEU A 58 1.08 0.64 -6.09
C LEU A 58 0.33 1.36 -4.99
N VAL A 59 0.40 0.84 -3.77
CA VAL A 59 -0.14 1.46 -2.56
C VAL A 59 1.03 1.86 -1.69
N TRP A 60 1.25 3.16 -1.52
CA TRP A 60 2.20 3.72 -0.57
C TRP A 60 1.58 3.76 0.82
N LEU A 61 2.28 3.21 1.81
CA LEU A 61 1.87 3.22 3.22
C LEU A 61 3.02 3.71 4.10
N CYS A 62 2.68 4.56 5.07
CA CYS A 62 3.56 4.85 6.20
C CYS A 62 3.74 3.61 7.10
N PRO A 63 4.76 3.59 7.99
CA PRO A 63 5.03 2.46 8.88
C PRO A 63 3.82 2.02 9.71
N ASP A 64 3.02 2.97 10.21
CA ASP A 64 1.85 2.67 11.05
C ASP A 64 0.75 1.95 10.24
N CYS A 65 0.43 2.47 9.05
CA CYS A 65 -0.56 1.85 8.17
C CYS A 65 -0.11 0.46 7.68
N ALA A 66 1.19 0.28 7.41
CA ALA A 66 1.75 -1.01 7.03
C ALA A 66 1.69 -2.03 8.20
N SER A 67 1.91 -1.57 9.43
CA SER A 67 1.86 -2.40 10.64
C SER A 67 0.43 -2.85 10.97
N GLU A 68 -0.57 -1.98 10.78
CA GLU A 68 -1.99 -2.37 10.93
C GLU A 68 -2.40 -3.50 9.96
N LEU A 69 -1.75 -3.57 8.80
CA LEU A 69 -1.95 -4.63 7.80
C LEU A 69 -1.00 -5.83 7.99
N ARG A 70 -0.13 -5.79 9.02
CA ARG A 70 0.93 -6.78 9.28
C ARG A 70 1.83 -7.01 8.06
N LEU A 71 2.06 -5.96 7.28
CA LEU A 71 2.88 -6.03 6.06
C LEU A 71 4.37 -5.90 6.35
N THR A 72 4.73 -5.30 7.48
CA THR A 72 6.10 -5.26 8.01
C THR A 72 6.65 -6.64 8.33
N ASP A 73 5.76 -7.59 8.63
CA ASP A 73 6.10 -8.93 9.11
C ASP A 73 6.13 -9.98 7.99
N LEU A 74 5.75 -9.59 6.76
CA LEU A 74 5.61 -10.51 5.62
C LEU A 74 6.81 -10.39 4.65
N PRO A 75 7.52 -11.49 4.33
CA PRO A 75 8.70 -11.52 3.44
C PRO A 75 8.45 -11.11 1.98
N ARG A 76 7.26 -10.64 1.62
CA ARG A 76 6.84 -10.33 0.23
C ARG A 76 6.40 -8.88 0.04
N ALA A 77 6.81 -7.97 0.92
CA ALA A 77 6.83 -6.57 0.54
C ALA A 77 7.83 -6.44 -0.61
N MET A 78 7.35 -6.19 -1.83
CA MET A 78 8.22 -5.69 -2.88
C MET A 78 8.64 -4.28 -2.45
N THR A 79 9.62 -4.19 -1.55
CA THR A 79 10.36 -2.97 -1.28
C THR A 79 11.13 -2.64 -2.54
N GLN A 80 10.46 -2.01 -3.51
CA GLN A 80 11.15 -1.06 -4.37
C GLN A 80 11.52 0.11 -3.48
N GLY A 81 12.62 -0.08 -2.74
CA GLY A 81 13.38 1.00 -2.16
C GLY A 81 13.59 2.03 -3.25
N SER A 82 13.28 3.27 -2.91
CA SER A 82 13.44 4.43 -3.77
C SER A 82 14.83 4.42 -4.39
N ARG A 83 14.93 3.92 -5.63
CA ARG A 83 16.03 4.24 -6.54
C ARG A 83 15.52 5.26 -7.53
N ARG A 84 15.17 6.44 -7.01
CA ARG A 84 15.31 7.65 -7.83
C ARG A 84 16.82 7.93 -7.85
N GLN A 85 17.43 7.64 -8.98
CA GLN A 85 18.81 8.02 -9.30
C GLN A 85 18.95 9.53 -9.20
N ALA A 86 20.18 9.92 -8.86
CA ALA A 86 20.73 11.28 -8.83
C ALA A 86 20.42 12.10 -10.10
#